data_AF-A0A1I2N6X1-F1
#
_entry.id   AF-A0A1I2N6X1-F1
#
_cell.length_a   1.000
_cell.length_b   1.000
_cell.length_c   1.000
_cell.angle_alpha   90.00
_cell.angle_beta   90.00
_cell.angle_gamma   90.00
#
_symmetry.space_group_name_H-M   'P 1'
#
loop_
_entity.id
_entity.type
_entity.pdbx_description
1 polymer ?
#
loop_
_entity_poly.entity_id
_entity_poly.type
_entity_poly.pdbx_seq_one_letter_code
_entity_poly.pdbx_strand_id
1 'polypeptide(L)' 'MNRGIVALVFRCHLAGGTEQTSVETDRVAWLTRDQVRDREREAYSIRLLDALPTDEPRPAIRSHDGEHLTP' A
#
# COMPACT_ATOMS: atom_id res chain seq x y z
N MET A 1 12.99 13.21 11.68
CA MET A 1 11.93 14.23 11.80
C MET A 1 10.68 13.69 11.13
N ASN A 2 9.59 13.47 11.87
CA ASN A 2 8.34 12.99 11.28
C ASN A 2 7.77 14.08 10.37
N ARG A 3 7.52 13.75 9.10
CA ARG A 3 7.07 14.70 8.07
C ARG A 3 5.56 14.97 8.10
N GLY A 4 4.82 14.37 9.04
CA GLY A 4 3.36 14.50 9.11
C GLY A 4 2.64 14.01 7.85
N ILE A 5 3.19 12.99 7.19
CA ILE A 5 2.66 12.49 5.92
C ILE A 5 1.43 11.64 6.18
N VAL A 6 0.36 11.90 5.44
CA VAL A 6 -0.82 11.05 5.36
C VAL A 6 -0.82 10.33 4.01
N ALA A 7 -0.91 9.00 4.03
CA ALA A 7 -1.04 8.19 2.82
C ALA A 7 -2.46 7.62 2.73
N LEU A 8 -3.17 7.92 1.65
CA LEU A 8 -4.49 7.37 1.36
C LEU A 8 -4.37 6.32 0.26
N VAL A 9 -4.90 5.12 0.51
CA VAL A 9 -4.85 4.00 -0.43
C VAL A 9 -6.27 3.66 -0.87
N PHE A 10 -6.49 3.68 -2.18
CA PHE A 10 -7.78 3.38 -2.77
C PHE A 10 -7.69 2.08 -3.57
N ARG A 11 -8.71 1.24 -3.42
CA ARG A 11 -8.86 0.06 -4.26
C ARG A 11 -9.42 0.46 -5.62
N CYS A 12 -8.70 0.09 -6.66
CA CYS A 12 -9.13 0.23 -8.05
C CYS A 12 -9.32 -1.14 -8.70
N HIS A 13 -9.98 -1.15 -9.86
CA HIS A 13 -9.98 -2.29 -10.77
C HIS A 13 -9.24 -1.90 -12.05
N LEU A 14 -8.50 -2.85 -12.63
CA LEU A 14 -7.82 -2.62 -13.89
C LEU A 14 -8.86 -2.52 -15.02
N ALA A 15 -8.91 -1.39 -15.71
CA ALA A 15 -9.79 -1.20 -16.86
C ALA A 15 -9.14 -1.69 -18.18
N GLY A 16 -7.80 -1.71 -18.25
CA GLY A 16 -7.01 -2.12 -19.42
C GLY A 16 -5.60 -1.53 -19.39
N GLY A 17 -4.80 -1.82 -20.42
CA GLY A 17 -3.42 -1.34 -20.57
C GLY A 17 -2.35 -2.39 -20.23
N THR A 18 -1.09 -1.97 -20.28
CA THR A 18 0.08 -2.76 -19.88
C THR A 18 1.01 -1.89 -19.03
N GLU A 19 1.75 -2.52 -18.11
CA GLU A 19 2.62 -1.81 -17.18
C GLU A 19 3.79 -1.16 -17.93
N GLN A 20 4.13 0.08 -17.56
CA GLN A 20 5.23 0.83 -18.15
C GLN A 20 6.04 1.55 -17.08
N THR A 21 7.35 1.63 -17.29
CA THR A 21 8.29 2.42 -16.49
C THR A 21 8.30 3.87 -16.96
N SER A 22 8.90 4.76 -16.17
CA SER A 22 9.07 6.17 -16.50
C SER A 22 10.34 6.72 -15.87
N VAL A 23 10.61 8.02 -16.03
CA VAL A 23 11.70 8.70 -15.31
C VAL A 23 11.52 8.70 -13.79
N GLU A 24 10.30 8.45 -13.30
CA GLU A 24 9.97 8.34 -11.86
C GLU A 24 9.78 6.87 -11.41
N THR A 25 9.58 5.94 -12.34
CA THR A 25 9.25 4.54 -12.05
C THR A 25 10.24 3.58 -12.69
N ASP A 26 11.08 2.95 -11.87
CA ASP A 26 12.10 1.99 -12.32
C ASP A 26 11.52 0.60 -12.66
N ARG A 27 10.52 0.12 -11.91
CA ARG A 27 9.93 -1.21 -12.12
C ARG A 27 8.49 -1.29 -11.66
N VAL A 28 7.68 -2.05 -12.40
CA VAL A 28 6.31 -2.43 -12.02
C VAL A 28 6.23 -3.95 -11.88
N ALA A 29 5.48 -4.42 -10.89
CA ALA A 29 5.23 -5.84 -10.67
C ALA A 29 3.85 -6.04 -10.03
N TRP A 30 3.16 -7.10 -10.44
CA TRP A 30 1.96 -7.60 -9.76
C TRP A 30 2.36 -8.52 -8.62
N LEU A 31 1.78 -8.30 -7.44
CA LEU A 31 2.12 -9.03 -6.23
C LEU A 31 0.87 -9.69 -5.65
N THR A 32 1.04 -10.90 -5.14
CA THR A 32 0.05 -11.57 -4.29
C THR A 32 0.03 -10.96 -2.89
N ARG A 33 -1.01 -11.28 -2.10
CA ARG A 33 -1.12 -10.81 -0.71
C ARG A 33 0.08 -11.23 0.14
N ASP A 34 0.57 -12.46 -0.03
CA ASP A 34 1.71 -12.97 0.73
C ASP A 34 3.00 -12.25 0.32
N GLN A 35 3.23 -12.05 -0.98
CA GLN A 35 4.38 -11.27 -1.47
C GLN A 35 4.35 -9.79 -1.00
N VAL A 36 3.16 -9.22 -0.80
CA VAL A 36 3.03 -7.88 -0.18
C VAL A 36 3.41 -7.94 1.30
N ARG A 37 3.00 -8.98 2.02
CA ARG A 37 3.32 -9.16 3.44
C ARG A 37 4.82 -9.32 3.68
N ASP A 38 5.53 -10.00 2.77
CA ASP A 38 6.97 -10.24 2.86
C ASP A 38 7.84 -9.02 2.49
N ARG A 39 7.23 -7.85 2.23
CA ARG A 39 7.97 -6.64 1.87
C ARG A 39 8.49 -5.93 3.13
N GLU A 40 9.77 -5.53 3.09
CA GLU A 40 10.62 -5.00 4.18
C GLU A 40 10.10 -3.82 5.03
N ARG A 41 8.91 -3.26 4.77
CA ARG A 41 8.37 -2.10 5.50
C ARG A 41 6.91 -2.35 5.88
N GLU A 42 6.66 -2.59 7.16
CA GLU A 42 5.35 -2.91 7.73
C GLU A 42 4.29 -1.87 7.35
N ALA A 43 4.58 -0.57 7.54
CA ALA A 43 3.66 0.52 7.22
C ALA A 43 3.26 0.55 5.73
N TYR A 44 4.14 0.10 4.83
CA TYR A 44 3.84 -0.01 3.39
C TYR A 44 2.95 -1.22 3.10
N SER A 45 3.27 -2.36 3.69
CA SER A 45 2.55 -3.61 3.45
C SER A 45 1.13 -3.53 4.00
N ILE A 46 0.96 -3.03 5.23
CA ILE A 46 -0.36 -2.98 5.89
C ILE A 46 -1.33 -2.04 5.17
N ARG A 47 -0.90 -0.88 4.67
CA ARG A 47 -1.80 0.04 3.95
C ARG A 47 -2.33 -0.53 2.63
N LEU A 48 -1.56 -1.41 1.97
CA LEU A 48 -2.04 -2.12 0.78
C LEU A 48 -3.01 -3.25 1.14
N LEU A 49 -2.70 -3.99 2.20
CA LEU A 49 -3.54 -5.09 2.68
C LEU A 49 -4.88 -4.57 3.24
N ASP A 50 -4.87 -3.48 3.98
CA ASP A 50 -6.06 -2.82 4.55
C ASP A 50 -7.00 -2.25 3.45
N ALA A 51 -6.49 -1.99 2.24
CA ALA A 51 -7.30 -1.52 1.11
C ALA A 51 -8.03 -2.66 0.36
N LEU A 52 -7.69 -3.91 0.65
CA LEU A 52 -8.37 -5.06 0.07
C LEU A 52 -9.77 -5.19 0.68
N PRO A 53 -10.74 -5.78 -0.03
CA PRO A 53 -12.08 -5.99 0.53
C PRO A 53 -11.98 -6.81 1.82
N THR A 54 -12.59 -6.27 2.86
CA THR A 54 -12.82 -6.90 4.16
C THR A 54 -14.33 -6.95 4.42
N ASP A 55 -14.74 -7.74 5.41
CA ASP A 55 -16.14 -7.77 5.85
C ASP A 55 -16.52 -6.50 6.65
N GLU A 56 -15.55 -5.63 6.96
CA GLU A 56 -15.78 -4.37 7.67
C GLU A 56 -16.10 -3.23 6.69
N PRO A 57 -17.18 -2.47 6.92
CA PRO A 57 -17.61 -1.42 6.00
C PRO A 57 -16.83 -0.10 6.13
N ARG A 58 -15.75 -0.06 6.92
CA ARG A 58 -15.03 1.18 7.25
C ARG A 58 -13.57 1.10 6.77
N PRO A 59 -12.99 2.22 6.29
CA PRO A 59 -11.57 2.25 5.96
C PRO A 59 -10.73 2.07 7.23
N ALA A 60 -9.66 1.29 7.12
CA ALA A 60 -8.70 1.17 8.21
C ALA A 60 -7.94 2.49 8.41
N ILE A 61 -7.70 2.85 9.67
CA ILE A 61 -6.89 4.00 10.07
C ILE A 61 -5.75 3.48 10.93
N ARG A 62 -4.51 3.82 10.55
CA ARG A 62 -3.28 3.36 11.21
C ARG A 62 -2.33 4.55 11.44
N SER A 63 -1.76 4.64 12.63
CA SER A 63 -0.62 5.51 12.90
C SER A 63 0.68 4.79 12.54
N HIS A 64 1.66 5.50 11.99
CA HIS A 64 2.96 4.93 11.63
C HIS A 64 4.07 5.99 11.65
N ASP A 65 5.33 5.54 11.77
CA ASP A 65 6.52 6.40 11.65
C ASP A 65 7.10 6.43 10.22
N GLY A 66 6.50 5.66 9.30
CA GLY A 66 6.93 5.51 7.92
C GLY A 66 7.56 4.16 7.63
N GLU A 67 7.97 3.42 8.66
CA GLU A 67 8.47 2.06 8.55
C GLU A 67 7.56 1.08 9.30
N HIS A 68 7.20 1.42 10.55
CA HIS A 68 6.43 0.57 11.46
C HIS A 68 5.13 1.23 11.92
N LEU A 69 4.17 0.40 12.31
CA LEU A 69 2.96 0.85 12.98
C LEU A 69 3.29 1.38 14.37
N THR A 70 2.57 2.41 14.78
CA THR A 70 2.66 2.97 16.13
C THR A 70 1.32 2.85 16.85
N PRO A 71 1.31 2.83 18.19
CA PRO A 71 0.10 2.96 18.98
C PRO A 71 -0.74 4.20 18.63
#